data_AF-A0A1Z5HQW0-F1
#
_entry.id   AF-A0A1Z5HQW0-F1
#
_cell.length_a   1.000
_cell.length_b   1.000
_cell.length_c   1.000
_cell.angle_alpha   90.00
_cell.angle_beta   90.00
_cell.angle_gamma   90.00
#
_symmetry.space_group_name_H-M   'P 1'
#
loop_
_entity.id
_entity.type
_entity.pdbx_description
1 polymer ?
#
loop_
_entity_poly.entity_id
_entity_poly.type
_entity_poly.pdbx_seq_one_letter_code
_entity_poly.pdbx_strand_id
1 'polypeptide(L)'
;MSYRKAQEALEETLGVRISHETIRQYAIQTGEHLGKWDGPTGLDDKGDKKVPLLVIEVDGALVSEQRRRKERKKRKKRKKGKEKFELKIAVVYEGWEINEYTGEAHLKNPLYFVHGGSGKEFWAALERHLRRIYDLEGCQRVIVGGDGAGWIREGA
;
A
#
# COMPACT_ATOMS: atom_id res chain seq x y z
N MET A 1 -1.44 2.60 15.77
CA MET A 1 -0.76 3.25 16.91
C MET A 1 -0.50 4.72 16.56
N SER A 2 -0.54 5.68 17.49
CA SER A 2 -0.17 7.08 17.21
C SER A 2 1.34 7.31 17.44
N TYR A 3 1.93 8.36 16.88
CA TYR A 3 3.36 8.67 17.09
C TYR A 3 3.73 8.88 18.56
N ARG A 4 2.79 9.35 19.40
CA ARG A 4 3.02 9.48 20.85
C ARG A 4 3.07 8.12 21.54
N LYS A 5 2.16 7.22 21.20
CA LYS A 5 2.19 5.83 21.69
C LYS A 5 3.45 5.09 21.22
N ALA A 6 3.93 5.37 20.01
CA ALA A 6 5.18 4.81 19.53
C ALA A 6 6.39 5.33 20.33
N GLN A 7 6.40 6.63 20.66
CA GLN A 7 7.41 7.20 21.57
C GLN A 7 7.37 6.48 22.94
N GLU A 8 6.20 6.35 23.56
CA GLU A 8 6.02 5.67 24.85
C GLU A 8 6.55 4.24 24.80
N ALA A 9 6.18 3.46 23.76
CA ALA A 9 6.64 2.09 23.59
C ALA A 9 8.16 1.96 23.40
N LEU A 10 8.78 2.87 22.65
CA LEU A 10 10.24 2.88 22.46
C LEU A 10 10.98 3.21 23.76
N GLU A 11 10.44 4.13 24.55
CA GLU A 11 11.01 4.50 25.85
C GLU A 11 10.88 3.34 26.86
N GLU A 12 9.71 2.70 26.94
CA GLU A 12 9.46 1.57 27.83
C GLU A 12 10.25 0.30 27.46
N THR A 13 10.35 0.00 26.16
CA THR A 13 10.94 -1.27 25.71
C THR A 13 12.46 -1.19 25.55
N LEU A 14 12.96 -0.05 25.07
CA LEU A 14 14.37 0.11 24.68
C LEU A 14 15.12 1.14 25.55
N GLY A 15 14.44 1.88 26.43
CA GLY A 15 15.05 2.95 27.21
C GLY A 15 15.49 4.16 26.39
N VAL A 16 15.10 4.24 25.10
CA VAL A 16 15.53 5.30 24.19
C VAL A 16 14.43 6.36 24.08
N ARG A 17 14.78 7.60 24.40
CA ARG A 17 13.85 8.74 24.31
C ARG A 17 13.92 9.42 22.95
N ILE A 18 12.96 9.11 22.07
CA ILE A 18 12.80 9.75 20.76
C ILE A 18 11.48 10.54 20.74
N SER A 19 11.51 11.80 20.31
CA SER A 19 10.28 12.60 20.25
C SER A 19 9.29 12.05 19.21
N HIS A 20 7.99 12.11 19.50
CA HIS A 20 6.94 11.74 18.54
C HIS A 20 7.02 12.49 17.20
N GLU A 21 7.54 13.73 17.18
CA GLU A 21 7.76 14.45 15.91
C GLU A 21 8.93 13.85 15.15
N THR A 22 10.01 13.44 15.81
CA THR A 22 11.13 12.72 15.19
C THR A 22 10.65 11.41 14.56
N ILE A 23 9.84 10.62 15.27
CA ILE A 23 9.24 9.39 14.76
C ILE A 23 8.39 9.68 13.51
N ARG A 24 7.58 10.75 13.56
CA ARG A 24 6.77 11.19 12.41
C ARG A 24 7.64 11.54 11.21
N GLN A 25 8.73 12.28 11.41
CA GLN A 25 9.64 12.66 10.31
C GLN A 25 10.30 11.43 9.68
N TYR A 26 10.76 10.47 10.49
CA TYR A 26 11.28 9.21 9.97
C TYR A 26 10.24 8.45 9.16
N ALA A 27 9.00 8.34 9.64
CA ALA A 27 7.93 7.67 8.89
C ALA A 27 7.66 8.35 7.53
N ILE A 28 7.69 9.69 7.49
CA ILE A 28 7.52 10.45 6.23
C ILE A 28 8.70 10.23 5.30
N GLN A 29 9.94 10.35 5.79
CA GLN A 29 11.14 10.16 4.99
C GLN A 29 11.24 8.75 4.42
N THR A 30 10.90 7.73 5.21
CA THR A 30 10.81 6.35 4.74
C THR A 30 9.74 6.21 3.66
N GLY A 31 8.56 6.81 3.84
CA GLY A 31 7.51 6.83 2.82
C GLY A 31 7.94 7.49 1.51
N GLU A 32 8.63 8.63 1.57
CA GLU A 32 9.18 9.31 0.39
C GLU A 32 10.25 8.47 -0.30
N HIS A 33 11.07 7.74 0.45
CA HIS A 33 12.06 6.82 -0.11
C HIS A 33 11.39 5.62 -0.79
N LEU A 34 10.38 5.03 -0.15
CA LEU A 34 9.59 3.93 -0.72
C LEU A 34 8.85 4.37 -1.98
N GLY A 35 8.28 5.58 -2.03
CA GLY A 35 7.61 6.09 -3.22
C GLY A 35 8.51 6.23 -4.44
N LYS A 36 9.85 6.29 -4.28
CA LYS A 36 10.78 6.24 -5.42
C LYS A 36 10.83 4.87 -6.08
N TRP A 37 10.51 3.81 -5.32
CA TRP A 37 10.44 2.45 -5.85
C TRP A 37 9.21 2.21 -6.73
N ASP A 38 8.20 3.09 -6.71
CA ASP A 38 7.05 3.03 -7.63
C ASP A 38 7.47 3.36 -9.07
N GLY A 39 8.60 4.05 -9.26
CA GLY A 39 9.15 4.40 -10.56
C GLY A 39 9.92 3.26 -11.26
N PRO A 40 10.39 3.48 -12.50
CA PRO A 40 11.21 2.52 -13.22
C PRO A 40 12.53 2.21 -12.50
N THR A 41 12.94 0.95 -12.51
CA THR A 41 14.24 0.51 -11.99
C THR A 41 14.88 -0.54 -12.90
N GLY A 42 16.18 -0.80 -12.73
CA GLY A 42 16.85 -1.90 -13.45
C GLY A 42 16.40 -3.31 -13.06
N LEU A 43 15.53 -3.43 -12.05
CA LEU A 43 14.92 -4.68 -11.59
C LEU A 43 13.59 -4.98 -12.29
N ASP A 44 13.04 -4.01 -13.03
CA ASP A 44 11.81 -4.22 -13.80
C ASP A 44 12.04 -5.41 -14.77
N ASP A 45 11.06 -6.30 -14.89
CA ASP A 45 11.12 -7.55 -15.67
C ASP A 45 12.23 -8.54 -15.28
N LYS A 46 12.75 -8.45 -14.05
CA LYS A 46 13.72 -9.41 -13.50
C LYS A 46 13.11 -10.50 -12.62
N GLY A 47 11.79 -10.44 -12.39
CA GLY A 47 11.06 -11.48 -11.68
C GLY A 47 11.08 -12.81 -12.43
N ASP A 48 11.30 -13.90 -11.71
CA ASP A 48 11.36 -15.25 -12.24
C ASP A 48 10.36 -16.20 -11.57
N LYS A 49 9.66 -15.74 -10.54
CA LYS A 49 8.69 -16.54 -9.79
C LYS A 49 7.48 -16.85 -10.66
N LYS A 50 7.15 -18.14 -10.76
CA LYS A 50 5.97 -18.65 -11.48
C LYS A 50 5.07 -19.36 -10.50
N VAL A 51 3.79 -19.01 -10.52
CA VAL A 51 2.79 -19.63 -9.63
C VAL A 51 1.60 -20.17 -10.42
N PRO A 52 0.94 -21.25 -9.94
CA PRO A 52 -0.26 -21.77 -10.59
C PRO A 52 -1.43 -20.77 -10.56
N LEU A 53 -1.50 -19.95 -9.50
CA LEU A 53 -2.54 -18.95 -9.30
C LEU A 53 -1.92 -17.72 -8.66
N LEU A 54 -2.13 -16.55 -9.28
CA LEU A 54 -1.86 -15.25 -8.70
C LEU A 54 -3.18 -14.47 -8.70
N VAL A 55 -3.63 -14.06 -7.52
CA VAL A 55 -4.84 -13.24 -7.36
C VAL A 55 -4.43 -11.84 -6.96
N ILE A 56 -5.02 -10.84 -7.60
CA ILE A 56 -4.82 -9.42 -7.37
C ILE A 56 -6.19 -8.83 -7.01
N GLU A 57 -6.43 -8.60 -5.72
CA GLU A 57 -7.66 -7.93 -5.25
C GLU A 57 -7.40 -6.45 -5.07
N VAL A 58 -8.25 -5.62 -5.67
CA VAL A 58 -8.05 -4.18 -5.77
C VAL A 58 -9.24 -3.44 -5.18
N ASP A 59 -8.98 -2.42 -4.35
CA ASP A 59 -10.01 -1.59 -3.71
C ASP A 59 -9.53 -0.14 -3.49
N GLY A 60 -10.49 0.76 -3.27
CA GLY A 60 -10.28 2.17 -2.97
C GLY A 60 -10.65 2.53 -1.53
N ALA A 61 -9.73 3.12 -0.76
CA ALA A 61 -9.98 3.57 0.60
C ALA A 61 -9.93 5.11 0.71
N LEU A 62 -11.07 5.73 1.08
CA LEU A 62 -11.14 7.17 1.32
C LEU A 62 -10.54 7.55 2.69
N VAL A 63 -9.38 8.21 2.67
CA VAL A 63 -8.67 8.64 3.88
C VAL A 63 -8.70 10.16 4.02
N SER A 64 -8.79 10.63 5.27
CA SER A 64 -8.71 12.06 5.58
C SER A 64 -7.27 12.52 5.75
N GLU A 65 -6.88 13.58 5.06
CA GLU A 65 -5.51 14.09 5.12
C GLU A 65 -5.18 14.79 6.47
N GLN A 66 -4.04 14.43 7.08
CA GLN A 66 -3.59 15.00 8.34
C GLN A 66 -2.83 16.31 8.15
N ARG A 67 -3.55 17.45 8.11
CA ARG A 67 -2.94 18.79 7.96
C ARG A 67 -2.65 19.53 9.25
N ARG A 68 -1.65 20.43 9.22
CA ARG A 68 -1.27 21.30 10.35
C ARG A 68 -2.38 22.30 10.69
N ARG A 69 -2.50 22.64 11.98
CA ARG A 69 -3.58 23.50 12.53
C ARG A 69 -3.61 24.92 11.91
N LYS A 70 -2.46 25.47 11.48
CA LYS A 70 -2.34 26.78 10.82
C LYS A 70 -2.95 26.79 9.41
N GLU A 71 -2.74 25.73 8.63
CA GLU A 71 -3.33 25.56 7.28
C GLU A 71 -4.85 25.39 7.35
N ARG A 72 -5.34 24.64 8.36
CA ARG A 72 -6.78 24.49 8.64
C ARG A 72 -7.47 25.84 8.89
N LYS A 73 -6.79 26.81 9.52
CA LYS A 73 -7.34 28.16 9.79
C LYS A 73 -7.37 29.05 8.54
N LYS A 74 -6.32 29.05 7.70
CA LYS A 74 -6.30 29.82 6.44
C LYS A 74 -7.39 29.38 5.46
N ARG A 75 -7.72 28.08 5.42
CA ARG A 75 -8.70 27.50 4.48
C ARG A 75 -10.14 27.44 4.96
N LYS A 76 -10.45 27.69 6.25
CA LYS A 76 -11.84 27.83 6.74
C LYS A 76 -12.65 28.90 5.99
N LYS A 77 -11.98 29.85 5.32
CA LYS A 77 -12.59 30.85 4.43
C LYS A 77 -12.90 30.34 3.01
N ARG A 78 -12.42 29.16 2.57
CA ARG A 78 -12.41 28.80 1.13
C ARG A 78 -13.06 27.49 0.68
N LYS A 79 -13.46 26.56 1.56
CA LYS A 79 -14.46 25.48 1.30
C LYS A 79 -14.50 24.55 2.51
N LYS A 80 -15.71 24.18 2.94
CA LYS A 80 -16.01 23.41 4.16
C LYS A 80 -15.99 21.91 3.86
N GLY A 81 -14.86 21.38 3.41
CA GLY A 81 -14.66 19.94 3.20
C GLY A 81 -13.30 19.51 3.77
N LYS A 82 -13.28 18.48 4.61
CA LYS A 82 -12.03 17.74 4.83
C LYS A 82 -11.70 17.12 3.47
N GLU A 83 -10.66 17.60 2.78
CA GLU A 83 -10.19 16.98 1.55
C GLU A 83 -9.81 15.54 1.90
N LYS A 84 -10.68 14.61 1.53
CA LYS A 84 -10.40 13.18 1.53
C LYS A 84 -9.69 12.87 0.23
N PHE A 85 -8.77 11.93 0.26
CA PHE A 85 -8.17 11.37 -0.94
C PHE A 85 -8.38 9.86 -0.91
N GLU A 86 -8.47 9.27 -2.09
CA GLU A 86 -8.65 7.83 -2.26
C GLU A 86 -7.27 7.17 -2.39
N LEU A 87 -6.95 6.29 -1.45
CA LEU A 87 -5.85 5.36 -1.56
C LEU A 87 -6.29 4.18 -2.41
N LYS A 88 -5.44 3.77 -3.36
CA LYS A 88 -5.62 2.57 -4.16
C LYS A 88 -4.84 1.45 -3.52
N ILE A 89 -5.49 0.35 -3.25
CA ILE A 89 -4.93 -0.78 -2.50
C ILE A 89 -5.00 -2.01 -3.40
N ALA A 90 -3.91 -2.76 -3.46
CA ALA A 90 -3.89 -4.12 -3.97
C ALA A 90 -3.44 -5.09 -2.89
N VAL A 91 -4.10 -6.23 -2.81
CA VAL A 91 -3.65 -7.41 -2.09
C VAL A 91 -3.38 -8.49 -3.12
N VAL A 92 -2.11 -8.91 -3.22
CA VAL A 92 -1.66 -9.91 -4.18
C VAL A 92 -1.27 -11.17 -3.46
N TYR A 93 -1.80 -12.32 -3.86
CA TYR A 93 -1.57 -13.57 -3.13
C TYR A 93 -1.66 -14.80 -4.05
N GLU A 94 -1.06 -15.90 -3.60
CA GLU A 94 -0.81 -17.11 -4.41
C GLU A 94 -1.84 -18.21 -4.18
N GLY A 95 -3.08 -17.80 -3.88
CA GLY A 95 -4.15 -18.65 -3.35
C GLY A 95 -4.22 -18.63 -1.82
N TRP A 96 -4.75 -19.71 -1.24
CA TRP A 96 -5.02 -19.81 0.20
C TRP A 96 -4.59 -21.17 0.74
N GLU A 97 -4.19 -21.19 2.00
CA GLU A 97 -3.81 -22.37 2.77
C GLU A 97 -4.81 -22.55 3.90
N ILE A 98 -5.21 -23.79 4.16
CA ILE A 98 -6.14 -24.14 5.24
C ILE A 98 -5.30 -24.63 6.42
N ASN A 99 -5.50 -24.03 7.58
CA ASN A 99 -4.93 -24.54 8.81
C ASN A 99 -5.64 -25.85 9.17
N GLU A 100 -4.91 -26.97 9.15
CA GLU A 100 -5.49 -28.30 9.40
C GLU A 100 -6.05 -28.46 10.84
N TYR A 101 -5.57 -27.66 11.79
CA TYR A 101 -5.99 -27.73 13.19
C TYR A 101 -7.18 -26.81 13.51
N THR A 102 -7.23 -25.61 12.93
CA THR A 102 -8.30 -24.64 13.19
C THR A 102 -9.38 -24.62 12.11
N GLY A 103 -9.09 -25.14 10.91
CA GLY A 103 -9.95 -25.07 9.73
C GLY A 103 -9.98 -23.68 9.06
N GLU A 104 -9.19 -22.73 9.55
CA GLU A 104 -9.19 -21.35 9.05
C GLU A 104 -8.36 -21.23 7.77
N ALA A 105 -8.87 -20.46 6.81
CA ALA A 105 -8.16 -20.16 5.56
C ALA A 105 -7.30 -18.90 5.73
N HIS A 106 -6.05 -18.98 5.27
CA HIS A 106 -5.10 -17.88 5.24
C HIS A 106 -4.60 -17.64 3.81
N LEU A 107 -4.33 -16.39 3.47
CA LEU A 107 -3.74 -16.05 2.17
C LEU A 107 -2.31 -16.60 2.09
N LYS A 108 -1.96 -17.19 0.96
CA LYS A 108 -0.62 -17.68 0.70
C LYS A 108 0.26 -16.55 0.17
N ASN A 109 1.36 -16.26 0.88
CA ASN A 109 2.34 -15.24 0.51
C ASN A 109 1.73 -13.87 0.12
N PRO A 110 0.90 -13.25 1.00
CA PRO A 110 0.24 -12.00 0.65
C PRO A 110 1.24 -10.85 0.55
N LEU A 111 1.12 -10.08 -0.53
CA LEU A 111 1.80 -8.83 -0.78
C LEU A 111 0.77 -7.71 -0.76
N TYR A 112 1.06 -6.66 0.01
CA TYR A 112 0.19 -5.49 0.15
C TYR A 112 0.83 -4.30 -0.58
N PHE A 113 0.07 -3.70 -1.49
CA PHE A 113 0.52 -2.55 -2.26
C PHE A 113 -0.48 -1.41 -2.10
N VAL A 114 0.01 -0.19 -1.85
CA VAL A 114 -0.81 0.99 -1.61
C VAL A 114 -0.24 2.18 -2.37
N HIS A 115 -1.09 2.91 -3.09
CA HIS A 115 -0.68 4.06 -3.89
C HIS A 115 -1.64 5.25 -3.71
N GLY A 116 -1.07 6.47 -3.62
CA GLY A 116 -1.82 7.71 -3.39
C GLY A 116 -2.16 8.52 -4.64
N GLY A 117 -1.80 8.03 -5.83
CA GLY A 117 -1.97 8.71 -7.12
C GLY A 117 -3.24 8.32 -7.89
N SER A 118 -3.22 8.63 -9.18
CA SER A 118 -4.27 8.25 -10.12
C SER A 118 -4.34 6.73 -10.32
N GLY A 119 -5.43 6.24 -10.93
CA GLY A 119 -5.61 4.83 -11.26
C GLY A 119 -4.51 4.30 -12.17
N LYS A 120 -4.21 5.08 -13.21
CA LYS A 120 -3.17 4.78 -14.18
C LYS A 120 -1.79 4.67 -13.53
N GLU A 121 -1.45 5.60 -12.63
CA GLU A 121 -0.17 5.54 -11.89
C GLU A 121 -0.12 4.32 -10.96
N PHE A 122 -1.22 4.01 -10.28
CA PHE A 122 -1.32 2.81 -9.43
C PHE A 122 -1.06 1.54 -10.23
N TRP A 123 -1.72 1.35 -11.37
CA TRP A 123 -1.54 0.14 -12.19
C TRP A 123 -0.13 0.02 -12.75
N ALA A 124 0.44 1.13 -13.24
CA ALA A 124 1.80 1.14 -13.74
C ALA A 124 2.83 0.81 -12.64
N ALA A 125 2.62 1.31 -11.41
CA ALA A 125 3.50 1.02 -10.28
C ALA A 125 3.33 -0.42 -9.78
N LEU A 126 2.08 -0.91 -9.69
CA LEU A 126 1.77 -2.28 -9.28
C LEU A 126 2.36 -3.29 -10.26
N GLU A 127 2.15 -3.10 -11.56
CA GLU A 127 2.68 -3.99 -12.59
C GLU A 127 4.22 -4.09 -12.51
N ARG A 128 4.92 -2.94 -12.39
CA ARG A 128 6.38 -2.95 -12.17
C ARG A 128 6.76 -3.73 -10.92
N HIS A 129 6.04 -3.51 -9.82
CA HIS A 129 6.33 -4.19 -8.56
C HIS A 129 6.17 -5.71 -8.71
N LEU A 130 5.13 -6.16 -9.41
CA LEU A 130 4.89 -7.57 -9.68
C LEU A 130 5.93 -8.15 -10.63
N ARG A 131 6.31 -7.45 -11.71
CA ARG A 131 7.34 -7.88 -12.68
C ARG A 131 8.75 -7.96 -12.09
N ARG A 132 8.99 -7.39 -10.91
CA ARG A 132 10.25 -7.58 -10.15
C ARG A 132 10.28 -8.90 -9.39
N ILE A 133 9.13 -9.51 -9.16
CA ILE A 133 8.96 -10.70 -8.32
C ILE A 133 8.60 -11.90 -9.21
N TYR A 134 7.62 -11.71 -10.08
CA TYR A 134 7.01 -12.75 -10.89
C TYR A 134 7.38 -12.63 -12.36
N ASP A 135 7.52 -13.78 -13.01
CA ASP A 135 7.33 -13.91 -14.45
C ASP A 135 5.81 -14.01 -14.66
N LEU A 136 5.17 -12.88 -14.97
CA LEU A 136 3.71 -12.79 -15.10
C LEU A 136 3.21 -13.62 -16.28
N GLU A 137 3.97 -13.66 -17.37
CA GLU A 137 3.68 -14.46 -18.56
C GLU A 137 3.83 -15.96 -18.27
N GLY A 138 4.70 -16.33 -17.32
CA GLY A 138 4.90 -17.71 -16.86
C GLY A 138 3.90 -18.20 -15.82
N CYS A 139 3.06 -17.32 -15.25
CA CYS A 139 2.02 -17.72 -14.29
C CYS A 139 0.83 -18.35 -15.01
N GLN A 140 0.34 -19.49 -14.53
CA GLN A 140 -0.72 -20.25 -15.24
C GLN A 140 -2.07 -19.52 -15.23
N ARG A 141 -2.38 -18.81 -14.15
CA ARG A 141 -3.59 -18.02 -14.01
C ARG A 141 -3.32 -16.78 -13.18
N VAL A 142 -3.64 -15.63 -13.75
CA VAL A 142 -3.68 -14.35 -13.05
C VAL A 142 -5.14 -13.91 -12.99
N ILE A 143 -5.66 -13.63 -11.79
CA ILE A 143 -7.02 -13.16 -11.57
C ILE A 143 -6.94 -11.76 -10.99
N VAL A 144 -7.64 -10.81 -11.60
CA VAL A 144 -7.82 -9.46 -11.06
C VAL A 144 -9.27 -9.30 -10.60
N GLY A 145 -9.46 -8.97 -9.33
CA GLY A 145 -10.76 -8.71 -8.72
C GLY A 145 -10.85 -7.29 -8.16
N GLY A 146 -12.05 -6.70 -8.18
CA GLY A 146 -12.31 -5.40 -7.56
C GLY A 146 -13.78 -4.99 -7.62
N ASP A 147 -14.12 -3.82 -7.07
CA ASP A 147 -15.50 -3.33 -6.92
C ASP A 147 -16.12 -2.79 -8.23
N GLY A 148 -15.35 -2.77 -9.31
CA GLY A 148 -15.78 -2.28 -10.62
C GLY A 148 -15.69 -0.77 -10.80
N ALA A 149 -15.01 -0.04 -9.92
CA ALA A 149 -14.66 1.36 -10.14
C ALA A 149 -13.96 1.56 -11.50
N GLY A 150 -14.18 2.70 -12.15
CA GLY A 150 -13.68 2.96 -13.50
C GLY A 150 -12.17 2.76 -13.63
N TRP A 151 -11.42 3.25 -12.64
CA TRP A 151 -9.96 3.10 -12.62
C TRP A 151 -9.48 1.66 -12.40
N ILE A 152 -10.28 0.78 -11.80
CA ILE A 152 -9.97 -0.64 -11.66
C ILE A 152 -10.13 -1.30 -13.03
N ARG A 153 -11.26 -1.04 -13.72
CA ARG A 153 -11.54 -1.60 -15.06
C ARG A 153 -10.54 -1.17 -16.13
N GLU A 154 -9.96 0.02 -15.99
CA GLU A 154 -8.98 0.55 -16.93
C GLU A 154 -7.62 -0.16 -16.89
N GLY A 155 -7.28 -0.85 -15.80
CA GLY A 155 -5.99 -1.54 -15.66
C GLY A 155 -6.05 -3.02 -15.29
N ALA A 156 -7.26 -3.57 -15.12
CA ALA A 156 -7.51 -5.01 -15.09
C ALA A 156 -7.54 -5.57 -16.53
#